data_AF-A0A9E4L006-F1
#
_entry.id   AF-A0A9E4L006-F1
#
_cell.length_a   1.000
_cell.length_b   1.000
_cell.length_c   1.000
_cell.angle_alpha   90.00
_cell.angle_beta   90.00
_cell.angle_gamma   90.00
#
_symmetry.space_group_name_H-M   'P 1'
#
loop_
_entity.id
_entity.type
_entity.pdbx_description
1 polymer ?
#
loop_
_entity_poly.entity_id
_entity_poly.type
_entity_poly.pdbx_seq_one_letter_code
_entity_poly.pdbx_strand_id
1 'polypeptide(L)'
;MTRIAVSANSLVDYSTDRWRLIKVDDRKAPTLVLEAKRGAPLRFDAYFAASRDLPESGEILETDLGQVVLGWSNESESWQLGLTLSPEISLARSSRWFEILRFTHPDPAQHEETASRLGKALAQALDIPFASTEAGIEAEPEPEPIPLVDLPLSLGMWRLQPADDGGELRLLREKRWLQGRLRQIAWYGLWTVVYLWVSIATLNSELGLPIAGTLIPNPAWLPYLGLVVAALLALAIGRQILIILREPDALLINPWERTVGAWRGDKQLWKVKAGGVQSVYASEIVKKRGRRPTILHGEINLHLLDGSFLSLMIDREKIVDALLPGNDPTAEKKRIEGVHVLEPAEATTALQAAAIHIALNLGELPVV
;
A
#
# COMPACT_ATOMS: atom_id res chain seq x y z
N MET A 1 -25.20 16.00 -42.90
CA MET A 1 -25.14 15.51 -41.52
C MET A 1 -25.06 14.00 -41.59
N THR A 2 -23.98 13.43 -41.08
CA THR A 2 -23.68 12.00 -41.16
C THR A 2 -24.05 11.34 -39.84
N ARG A 3 -24.60 10.13 -39.88
CA ARG A 3 -24.99 9.33 -38.70
C ARG A 3 -24.18 8.04 -38.65
N ILE A 4 -23.59 7.73 -37.51
CA ILE A 4 -22.84 6.49 -37.26
C ILE A 4 -23.34 5.84 -35.97
N ALA A 5 -23.51 4.52 -36.00
CA ALA A 5 -23.75 3.72 -34.79
C ALA A 5 -22.41 3.39 -34.13
N VAL A 6 -22.25 3.78 -32.87
CA VAL A 6 -21.00 3.58 -32.10
C VAL A 6 -21.10 2.37 -31.17
N SER A 7 -22.31 2.05 -30.73
CA SER A 7 -22.64 0.83 -29.99
C SER A 7 -24.09 0.42 -30.29
N ALA A 8 -24.55 -0.70 -29.74
CA ALA A 8 -25.94 -1.14 -29.87
C ALA A 8 -26.96 -0.06 -29.48
N ASN A 9 -26.62 0.80 -28.51
CA ASN A 9 -27.54 1.78 -27.92
C ASN A 9 -27.08 3.23 -28.07
N SER A 10 -26.07 3.51 -28.91
CA SER A 10 -25.52 4.86 -29.09
C SER A 10 -25.32 5.19 -30.57
N LEU A 11 -25.90 6.32 -30.97
CA LEU A 11 -25.73 6.92 -32.28
C LEU A 11 -25.00 8.26 -32.15
N VAL A 12 -24.19 8.59 -33.14
CA VAL A 12 -23.56 9.90 -33.26
C VAL A 12 -23.97 10.53 -34.57
N ASP A 13 -24.53 11.74 -34.48
CA ASP A 13 -24.76 12.60 -35.63
C ASP A 13 -23.69 13.69 -35.68
N TYR A 14 -23.03 13.88 -36.81
CA TYR A 14 -22.01 14.91 -36.95
C TYR A 14 -22.04 15.62 -38.31
N SER A 15 -21.50 16.83 -38.31
CA SER A 15 -21.32 17.74 -39.44
C SER A 15 -20.20 18.72 -39.10
N THR A 16 -19.89 19.67 -39.98
CA THR A 16 -18.83 20.66 -39.76
C THR A 16 -19.05 21.55 -38.54
N ASP A 17 -20.32 21.83 -38.19
CA ASP A 17 -20.67 22.81 -37.16
C ASP A 17 -21.47 22.23 -36.00
N ARG A 18 -21.73 20.91 -36.01
CA ARG A 18 -22.59 20.25 -35.02
C ARG A 18 -22.21 18.79 -34.85
N TRP A 19 -22.14 18.36 -33.60
CA TRP A 19 -21.89 16.99 -33.17
C TRP A 19 -22.87 16.62 -32.06
N ARG A 20 -23.52 15.45 -32.14
CA ARG A 20 -24.55 15.02 -31.19
C ARG A 20 -24.40 13.55 -30.83
N LEU A 21 -24.40 13.25 -29.54
CA LEU A 21 -24.53 11.90 -29.00
C LEU A 21 -25.99 11.62 -28.66
N ILE A 22 -26.54 10.56 -29.24
CA ILE A 22 -27.93 10.16 -29.07
C ILE A 22 -27.95 8.75 -28.51
N LYS A 23 -28.63 8.55 -27.38
CA LYS A 23 -28.89 7.23 -26.83
C LYS A 23 -30.19 6.68 -27.40
N VAL A 24 -30.15 5.44 -27.88
CA VAL A 24 -31.31 4.72 -28.40
C VAL A 24 -31.67 3.63 -27.40
N ASP A 25 -32.95 3.50 -27.13
CA ASP A 25 -33.54 2.45 -26.30
C ASP A 25 -34.74 1.92 -27.08
N ASP A 26 -34.78 0.61 -27.33
CA ASP A 26 -35.83 -0.04 -28.13
C ASP A 26 -37.26 0.27 -27.64
N ARG A 27 -37.40 0.67 -26.38
CA ARG A 27 -38.69 0.93 -25.73
C ARG A 27 -39.01 2.41 -25.57
N LYS A 28 -38.11 3.33 -25.94
CA LYS A 28 -38.27 4.78 -25.72
C LYS A 28 -37.83 5.61 -26.92
N ALA A 29 -38.28 6.86 -26.97
CA ALA A 29 -37.79 7.80 -27.97
C ALA A 29 -36.27 8.04 -27.80
N PRO A 30 -35.51 8.19 -28.90
CA PRO A 30 -34.09 8.52 -28.83
C PRO A 30 -33.85 9.78 -28.00
N THR A 31 -32.90 9.72 -27.07
CA THR A 31 -32.60 10.81 -26.14
C THR A 31 -31.29 11.48 -26.52
N LEU A 32 -31.28 12.81 -26.61
CA LEU A 32 -30.06 13.58 -26.82
C LEU A 32 -29.28 13.64 -25.51
N VAL A 33 -28.07 13.09 -25.51
CA VAL A 33 -27.21 12.99 -24.32
C VAL A 33 -26.22 14.15 -24.25
N LEU A 34 -25.61 14.47 -25.39
CA LEU A 34 -24.61 15.52 -25.49
C LEU A 34 -24.67 16.18 -26.87
N GLU A 35 -24.51 17.49 -26.91
CA GLU A 35 -24.51 18.30 -28.12
C GLU A 35 -23.40 19.35 -28.08
N ALA A 36 -22.55 19.32 -29.10
CA ALA A 36 -21.61 20.38 -29.42
C ALA A 36 -22.09 21.10 -30.69
N LYS A 37 -22.08 22.43 -30.64
CA LYS A 37 -22.37 23.29 -31.78
C LYS A 37 -21.39 24.45 -31.78
N ARG A 38 -20.85 24.78 -32.94
CA ARG A 38 -19.86 25.85 -33.09
C ARG A 38 -20.38 27.19 -32.54
N GLY A 39 -19.57 27.83 -31.69
CA GLY A 39 -19.89 29.10 -31.04
C GLY A 39 -21.01 29.03 -29.99
N ALA A 40 -21.32 27.83 -29.49
CA ALA A 40 -22.30 27.62 -28.42
C ALA A 40 -21.69 26.74 -27.32
N PRO A 41 -22.16 26.86 -26.06
CA PRO A 41 -21.73 25.98 -24.97
C PRO A 41 -21.97 24.50 -25.30
N LEU A 42 -21.09 23.63 -24.81
CA LEU A 42 -21.30 22.19 -24.85
C LEU A 42 -22.48 21.84 -23.94
N ARG A 43 -23.54 21.25 -24.48
CA ARG A 43 -24.75 20.92 -23.73
C ARG A 43 -24.84 19.43 -23.47
N PHE A 44 -25.33 19.02 -22.32
CA PHE A 44 -25.52 17.62 -21.96
C PHE A 44 -26.72 17.43 -21.03
N ASP A 45 -27.25 16.21 -21.00
CA ASP A 45 -28.35 15.88 -20.09
C ASP A 45 -27.88 15.69 -18.63
N ALA A 46 -28.82 15.75 -17.69
CA ALA A 46 -28.53 15.66 -16.26
C ALA A 46 -27.94 14.29 -15.85
N TYR A 47 -28.28 13.20 -16.55
CA TYR A 47 -27.77 11.88 -16.24
C TYR A 47 -26.29 11.75 -16.64
N PHE A 48 -25.95 12.25 -17.83
CA PHE A 48 -24.59 12.37 -18.32
C PHE A 48 -23.77 13.24 -17.37
N ALA A 49 -24.32 14.38 -16.95
CA ALA A 49 -23.66 15.26 -15.99
C ALA A 49 -23.29 14.55 -14.69
N ALA A 50 -24.28 13.89 -14.05
CA ALA A 50 -24.10 13.21 -12.78
C ALA A 50 -23.09 12.06 -12.86
N SER A 51 -23.10 11.29 -13.95
CA SER A 51 -22.17 10.16 -14.13
C SER A 51 -20.69 10.54 -14.28
N ARG A 52 -20.40 11.83 -14.50
CA ARG A 52 -19.08 12.36 -14.83
C ARG A 52 -18.70 13.54 -13.94
N ASP A 53 -19.47 13.79 -12.87
CA ASP A 53 -19.30 14.95 -11.99
C ASP A 53 -19.18 16.27 -12.76
N LEU A 54 -20.04 16.49 -13.76
CA LEU A 54 -20.08 17.75 -14.51
C LEU A 54 -21.03 18.76 -13.86
N PRO A 55 -20.91 20.07 -14.16
CA PRO A 55 -21.79 21.10 -13.61
C PRO A 55 -23.28 20.79 -13.84
N GLU A 56 -24.10 21.03 -12.82
CA GLU A 56 -25.56 20.83 -12.87
C GLU A 56 -26.27 21.78 -13.85
N SER A 57 -25.58 22.82 -14.33
CA SER A 57 -26.08 23.73 -15.37
C SER A 57 -26.46 23.01 -16.67
N GLY A 58 -25.89 21.82 -16.91
CA GLY A 58 -26.05 21.08 -18.17
C GLY A 58 -25.27 21.68 -19.33
N GLU A 59 -24.41 22.67 -19.07
CA GLU A 59 -23.66 23.42 -20.07
C GLU A 59 -22.22 23.72 -19.61
N ILE A 60 -21.24 23.59 -20.51
CA ILE A 60 -19.84 24.00 -20.32
C ILE A 60 -19.47 25.00 -21.42
N LEU A 61 -18.91 26.14 -21.03
CA LEU A 61 -18.49 27.18 -21.97
C LEU A 61 -17.29 26.72 -22.79
N GLU A 62 -17.18 27.21 -24.03
CA GLU A 62 -16.07 26.89 -24.93
C GLU A 62 -14.70 27.26 -24.33
N THR A 63 -14.65 28.36 -23.57
CA THR A 63 -13.44 28.81 -22.85
C THR A 63 -12.97 27.84 -21.77
N ASP A 64 -13.84 26.95 -21.32
CA ASP A 64 -13.54 25.94 -20.30
C ASP A 64 -13.17 24.57 -20.88
N LEU A 65 -13.16 24.45 -22.22
CA LEU A 65 -12.76 23.24 -22.92
C LEU A 65 -11.29 23.35 -23.35
N GLY A 66 -10.52 22.30 -23.11
CA GLY A 66 -9.10 22.24 -23.49
C GLY A 66 -8.93 21.67 -24.89
N GLN A 67 -9.07 20.36 -25.03
CA GLN A 67 -8.92 19.63 -26.29
C GLN A 67 -9.77 18.35 -26.29
N VAL A 68 -10.09 17.87 -27.49
CA VAL A 68 -10.64 16.53 -27.69
C VAL A 68 -9.49 15.52 -27.66
N VAL A 69 -9.63 14.48 -26.85
CA VAL A 69 -8.63 13.42 -26.72
C VAL A 69 -9.25 12.08 -27.10
N LEU A 70 -8.58 11.36 -27.99
CA LEU A 70 -8.83 9.96 -28.27
C LEU A 70 -7.63 9.14 -27.76
N GLY A 71 -7.89 8.13 -26.94
CA GLY A 71 -6.85 7.22 -26.47
C GLY A 71 -7.34 5.80 -26.26
N TRP A 72 -6.40 4.85 -26.30
CA TRP A 72 -6.62 3.45 -25.99
C TRP A 72 -6.50 3.21 -24.48
N SER A 73 -7.42 2.45 -23.89
CA SER A 73 -7.35 2.01 -22.50
C SER A 73 -7.06 0.52 -22.45
N ASN A 74 -5.88 0.14 -21.93
CA ASN A 74 -5.47 -1.25 -21.75
C ASN A 74 -6.38 -2.00 -20.77
N GLU A 75 -6.77 -1.36 -19.66
CA GLU A 75 -7.64 -1.97 -18.64
C GLU A 75 -9.02 -2.37 -19.19
N SER A 76 -9.57 -1.56 -20.09
CA SER A 76 -10.91 -1.78 -20.66
C SER A 76 -10.90 -2.33 -22.08
N GLU A 77 -9.70 -2.59 -22.63
CA GLU A 77 -9.47 -2.98 -24.02
C GLU A 77 -10.36 -2.21 -25.01
N SER A 78 -10.39 -0.88 -24.86
CA SER A 78 -11.29 -0.05 -25.65
C SER A 78 -10.72 1.33 -25.98
N TRP A 79 -11.13 1.85 -27.13
CA TRP A 79 -10.91 3.26 -27.46
C TRP A 79 -11.85 4.14 -26.64
N GLN A 80 -11.33 5.21 -26.07
CA GLN A 80 -12.06 6.18 -25.28
C GLN A 80 -11.88 7.57 -25.90
N LEU A 81 -13.00 8.20 -26.26
CA LEU A 81 -13.07 9.57 -26.73
C LEU A 81 -13.57 10.44 -25.60
N GLY A 82 -12.84 11.49 -25.25
CA GLY A 82 -13.20 12.42 -24.19
C GLY A 82 -12.74 13.85 -24.45
N LEU A 83 -13.01 14.72 -23.48
CA LEU A 83 -12.61 16.13 -23.49
C LEU A 83 -11.73 16.40 -22.27
N THR A 84 -10.75 17.29 -22.44
CA THR A 84 -10.08 17.92 -21.30
C THR A 84 -10.74 19.25 -20.93
N LEU A 85 -10.66 19.61 -19.66
CA LEU A 85 -11.28 20.80 -19.09
C LEU A 85 -10.22 21.83 -18.66
N SER A 86 -10.65 23.08 -18.52
CA SER A 86 -9.86 24.14 -17.91
C SER A 86 -9.47 23.79 -16.46
N PRO A 87 -8.38 24.37 -15.93
CA PRO A 87 -7.94 24.10 -14.56
C PRO A 87 -9.01 24.37 -13.49
N GLU A 88 -9.90 25.35 -13.72
CA GLU A 88 -10.94 25.73 -12.77
C GLU A 88 -11.97 24.62 -12.57
N ILE A 89 -12.54 24.09 -13.66
CA ILE A 89 -13.49 22.97 -13.59
C ILE A 89 -12.78 21.68 -13.16
N SER A 90 -11.53 21.49 -13.60
CA SER A 90 -10.74 20.31 -13.26
C SER A 90 -10.46 20.19 -11.75
N LEU A 91 -10.25 21.32 -11.06
CA LEU A 91 -10.00 21.35 -9.62
C LEU A 91 -11.22 20.87 -8.83
N ALA A 92 -12.43 21.30 -9.22
CA ALA A 92 -13.66 20.89 -8.58
C ALA A 92 -13.94 19.37 -8.74
N ARG A 93 -13.51 18.79 -9.86
CA ARG A 93 -13.72 17.38 -10.22
C ARG A 93 -12.58 16.44 -9.82
N SER A 94 -11.46 16.97 -9.34
CA SER A 94 -10.20 16.23 -9.18
C SER A 94 -9.71 15.50 -10.44
N SER A 95 -10.23 15.86 -11.62
CA SER A 95 -9.85 15.26 -12.91
C SER A 95 -9.95 16.29 -14.03
N ARG A 96 -8.91 16.32 -14.88
CA ARG A 96 -8.85 17.17 -16.07
C ARG A 96 -9.60 16.61 -17.26
N TRP A 97 -10.03 15.35 -17.19
CA TRP A 97 -10.60 14.63 -18.31
C TRP A 97 -11.99 14.08 -17.97
N PHE A 98 -12.83 13.93 -18.99
CA PHE A 98 -14.03 13.12 -18.89
C PHE A 98 -14.32 12.39 -20.21
N GLU A 99 -14.76 11.14 -20.09
CA GLU A 99 -15.10 10.27 -21.21
C GLU A 99 -16.44 10.71 -21.83
N ILE A 100 -16.54 10.79 -23.15
CA ILE A 100 -17.81 11.01 -23.87
C ILE A 100 -18.32 9.69 -24.45
N LEU A 101 -17.43 8.95 -25.09
CA LEU A 101 -17.74 7.71 -25.80
C LEU A 101 -16.67 6.67 -25.54
N ARG A 102 -17.13 5.43 -25.44
CA ARG A 102 -16.28 4.23 -25.37
C ARG A 102 -16.66 3.29 -26.50
N PHE A 103 -15.67 2.81 -27.24
CA PHE A 103 -15.82 1.88 -28.36
C PHE A 103 -15.46 0.48 -27.87
N THR A 104 -16.46 -0.28 -27.43
CA THR A 104 -16.30 -1.64 -26.90
C THR A 104 -16.46 -2.65 -28.03
N HIS A 105 -15.37 -3.21 -28.53
CA HIS A 105 -15.40 -4.25 -29.55
C HIS A 105 -14.19 -5.19 -29.42
N PRO A 106 -14.35 -6.49 -29.71
CA PRO A 106 -13.26 -7.47 -29.67
C PRO A 106 -12.12 -7.23 -30.67
N ASP A 107 -12.26 -6.28 -31.61
CA ASP A 107 -11.22 -5.93 -32.58
C ASP A 107 -10.89 -4.43 -32.47
N PRO A 108 -9.77 -4.06 -31.83
CA PRO A 108 -9.36 -2.67 -31.59
C PRO A 108 -9.17 -1.86 -32.88
N ALA A 109 -8.68 -2.51 -33.94
CA ALA A 109 -8.27 -1.84 -35.17
C ALA A 109 -9.47 -1.35 -35.97
N GLN A 110 -10.62 -2.03 -35.88
CA GLN A 110 -11.83 -1.65 -36.63
C GLN A 110 -12.44 -0.32 -36.17
N HIS A 111 -12.26 0.04 -34.90
CA HIS A 111 -12.85 1.26 -34.37
C HIS A 111 -11.91 2.46 -34.33
N GLU A 112 -10.60 2.27 -34.50
CA GLU A 112 -9.64 3.38 -34.49
C GLU A 112 -10.00 4.46 -35.51
N GLU A 113 -10.25 4.06 -36.77
CA GLU A 113 -10.59 5.01 -37.82
C GLU A 113 -11.91 5.74 -37.53
N THR A 114 -12.91 5.02 -37.03
CA THR A 114 -14.22 5.58 -36.68
C THR A 114 -14.10 6.53 -35.50
N ALA A 115 -13.38 6.14 -34.45
CA ALA A 115 -13.17 6.95 -33.26
C ALA A 115 -12.36 8.21 -33.59
N SER A 116 -11.30 8.08 -34.39
CA SER A 116 -10.48 9.21 -34.87
C SER A 116 -11.32 10.18 -35.70
N ARG A 117 -12.17 9.66 -36.59
CA ARG A 117 -13.08 10.48 -37.39
C ARG A 117 -14.10 11.24 -36.54
N LEU A 118 -14.71 10.56 -35.56
CA LEU A 118 -15.67 11.18 -34.65
C LEU A 118 -15.02 12.21 -33.72
N GLY A 119 -13.80 11.95 -33.25
CA GLY A 119 -13.02 12.88 -32.44
C GLY A 119 -12.62 14.14 -33.20
N LYS A 120 -12.13 13.99 -34.44
CA LYS A 120 -11.83 15.13 -35.33
C LYS A 120 -13.08 15.96 -35.63
N ALA A 121 -14.22 15.32 -35.86
CA ALA A 121 -15.49 16.02 -36.09
C ALA A 121 -15.98 16.77 -34.84
N LEU A 122 -15.82 16.18 -33.65
CA LEU A 122 -16.16 16.85 -32.39
C LEU A 122 -15.26 18.07 -32.16
N ALA A 123 -13.95 17.92 -32.37
CA ALA A 123 -12.97 18.98 -32.22
C ALA A 123 -13.28 20.15 -33.18
N GLN A 124 -13.61 19.84 -34.43
CA GLN A 124 -14.03 20.83 -35.42
C GLN A 124 -15.32 21.57 -35.05
N ALA A 125 -16.31 20.85 -34.48
CA ALA A 125 -17.58 21.43 -34.05
C ALA A 125 -17.43 22.33 -32.81
N LEU A 126 -16.42 22.08 -31.97
CA LEU A 126 -16.10 22.86 -30.78
C LEU A 126 -15.03 23.93 -31.01
N ASP A 127 -14.39 23.94 -32.18
CA ASP A 127 -13.26 24.81 -32.52
C ASP A 127 -12.05 24.69 -31.55
N ILE A 128 -11.82 23.47 -31.04
CA ILE A 128 -10.69 23.15 -30.14
C ILE A 128 -9.76 22.10 -30.75
N PRO A 129 -8.51 21.96 -30.26
CA PRO A 129 -7.57 20.98 -30.78
C PRO A 129 -8.03 19.52 -30.63
N PHE A 130 -7.62 18.67 -31.56
CA PHE A 130 -7.75 17.21 -31.47
C PHE A 130 -6.38 16.58 -31.21
N ALA A 131 -6.29 15.75 -30.18
CA ALA A 131 -5.14 14.91 -29.89
C ALA A 131 -5.55 13.44 -29.92
N SER A 132 -4.82 12.63 -30.68
CA SER A 132 -4.93 11.17 -30.64
C SER A 132 -3.64 10.64 -30.08
N THR A 133 -3.70 9.82 -29.05
CA THR A 133 -2.62 8.85 -28.84
C THR A 133 -2.89 7.72 -29.82
N GLU A 134 -1.88 7.32 -30.60
CA GLU A 134 -2.00 6.11 -31.42
C GLU A 134 -2.32 4.92 -30.50
N ALA A 135 -2.93 3.86 -31.02
CA ALA A 135 -2.96 2.57 -30.33
C ALA A 135 -1.52 2.08 -30.29
N GLY A 136 -0.74 2.67 -29.38
CA GLY A 136 0.48 2.11 -28.92
C GLY A 136 0.09 0.79 -28.30
N ILE A 137 0.22 -0.26 -29.10
CA ILE A 137 0.99 -1.44 -28.69
C ILE A 137 2.45 -0.98 -28.48
N GLU A 138 2.67 0.14 -27.78
CA GLU A 138 3.74 0.20 -26.83
C GLU A 138 3.20 -0.67 -25.70
N ALA A 139 3.39 -1.98 -25.89
CA ALA A 139 3.77 -2.78 -24.75
C ALA A 139 4.86 -1.95 -24.09
N GLU A 140 4.50 -1.25 -23.01
CA GLU A 140 5.48 -0.86 -22.00
C GLU A 140 6.32 -2.13 -21.87
N PRO A 141 7.58 -2.10 -22.34
CA PRO A 141 8.35 -3.33 -22.55
C PRO A 141 8.18 -4.11 -21.28
N GLU A 142 7.54 -5.29 -21.37
CA GLU A 142 7.14 -6.09 -20.20
C GLU A 142 8.32 -6.01 -19.25
N PRO A 143 8.18 -5.25 -18.13
CA PRO A 143 9.33 -4.74 -17.43
C PRO A 143 10.18 -5.94 -17.12
N GLU A 144 11.41 -5.97 -17.65
CA GLU A 144 12.27 -7.15 -17.56
C GLU A 144 12.14 -7.65 -16.12
N PRO A 145 11.66 -8.91 -15.92
CA PRO A 145 11.17 -9.34 -14.62
C PRO A 145 12.28 -9.10 -13.62
N ILE A 146 12.10 -8.10 -12.76
CA ILE A 146 13.13 -7.71 -11.81
C ILE A 146 13.36 -8.97 -10.97
N PRO A 147 14.55 -9.58 -11.05
CA PRO A 147 14.79 -10.84 -10.37
C PRO A 147 14.57 -10.59 -8.88
N LEU A 148 13.74 -11.44 -8.27
CA LEU A 148 13.46 -11.37 -6.85
C LEU A 148 14.79 -11.42 -6.10
N VAL A 149 14.94 -10.54 -5.10
CA VAL A 149 16.20 -10.42 -4.36
C VAL A 149 16.57 -11.76 -3.75
N ASP A 150 17.83 -12.16 -3.99
CA ASP A 150 18.36 -13.42 -3.49
C ASP A 150 18.39 -13.46 -1.96
N LEU A 151 18.16 -14.65 -1.42
CA LEU A 151 18.31 -14.92 0.01
C LEU A 151 19.80 -14.99 0.37
N PRO A 152 20.23 -14.54 1.56
CA PRO A 152 19.40 -14.20 2.72
C PRO A 152 18.95 -12.73 2.79
N LEU A 153 17.74 -12.51 3.28
CA LEU A 153 17.18 -11.18 3.52
C LEU A 153 17.24 -10.80 5.00
N SER A 154 17.65 -9.57 5.30
CA SER A 154 17.64 -9.02 6.67
C SER A 154 16.40 -8.18 6.89
N LEU A 155 15.60 -8.56 7.89
CA LEU A 155 14.33 -7.94 8.26
C LEU A 155 14.44 -7.41 9.70
N GLY A 156 15.48 -6.62 9.94
CA GLY A 156 15.84 -6.05 11.25
C GLY A 156 16.18 -7.11 12.29
N MET A 157 15.23 -7.46 13.15
CA MET A 157 15.45 -8.48 14.19
C MET A 157 15.24 -9.92 13.69
N TRP A 158 14.83 -10.06 12.43
CA TRP A 158 14.66 -11.34 11.76
C TRP A 158 15.55 -11.44 10.53
N ARG A 159 15.90 -12.66 10.16
CA ARG A 159 16.64 -12.96 8.94
C ARG A 159 15.99 -14.13 8.23
N LEU A 160 15.60 -13.92 6.98
CA LEU A 160 15.10 -14.98 6.11
C LEU A 160 16.28 -15.60 5.39
N GLN A 161 16.43 -16.92 5.52
CA GLN A 161 17.49 -17.67 4.86
C GLN A 161 16.98 -19.05 4.42
N PRO A 162 17.53 -19.61 3.33
CA PRO A 162 17.31 -21.02 3.03
C PRO A 162 17.91 -21.88 4.15
N ALA A 163 17.30 -23.03 4.40
CA ALA A 163 17.90 -24.10 5.19
C ALA A 163 19.06 -24.72 4.42
N ASP A 164 20.00 -25.33 5.14
CA ASP A 164 21.22 -25.92 4.57
C ASP A 164 20.92 -27.08 3.58
N ASP A 165 19.73 -27.67 3.67
CA ASP A 165 19.21 -28.71 2.77
C ASP A 165 18.60 -28.14 1.47
N GLY A 166 18.54 -26.81 1.33
CA GLY A 166 18.17 -26.10 0.11
C GLY A 166 16.68 -26.05 -0.19
N GLY A 167 15.82 -26.63 0.66
CA GLY A 167 14.39 -26.69 0.38
C GLY A 167 13.51 -26.01 1.43
N GLU A 168 13.92 -25.86 2.69
CA GLU A 168 13.10 -25.11 3.65
C GLU A 168 13.51 -23.63 3.71
N LEU A 169 12.55 -22.74 3.95
CA LEU A 169 12.87 -21.36 4.35
C LEU A 169 12.80 -21.24 5.87
N ARG A 170 13.81 -20.58 6.44
CA ARG A 170 13.90 -20.30 7.87
C ARG A 170 13.92 -18.81 8.10
N LEU A 171 12.91 -18.32 8.81
CA LEU A 171 12.93 -16.98 9.38
C LEU A 171 13.49 -17.07 10.80
N LEU A 172 14.75 -16.71 10.96
CA LEU A 172 15.47 -16.81 12.22
C LEU A 172 15.54 -15.46 12.92
N ARG A 173 15.32 -15.45 14.23
CA ARG A 173 15.47 -14.26 15.04
C ARG A 173 16.95 -14.01 15.34
N GLU A 174 17.41 -12.77 15.15
CA GLU A 174 18.81 -12.43 15.37
C GLU A 174 19.23 -12.54 16.84
N LYS A 175 20.47 -12.98 17.08
CA LYS A 175 21.07 -13.03 18.44
C LYS A 175 21.05 -11.67 19.15
N ARG A 176 21.04 -10.57 18.39
CA ARG A 176 20.97 -9.19 18.89
C ARG A 176 19.70 -8.94 19.71
N TRP A 177 18.59 -9.59 19.36
CA TRP A 177 17.34 -9.52 20.13
C TRP A 177 17.54 -10.08 21.54
N LEU A 178 18.08 -11.28 21.63
CA LEU A 178 18.31 -11.94 22.92
C LEU A 178 19.33 -11.16 23.75
N GLN A 179 20.43 -10.71 23.15
CA GLN A 179 21.44 -9.88 23.82
C GLN A 179 20.85 -8.57 24.35
N GLY A 180 20.00 -7.91 23.56
CA GLY A 180 19.29 -6.68 23.97
C GLY A 180 18.42 -6.91 25.20
N ARG A 181 17.66 -8.01 25.22
CA ARG A 181 16.81 -8.40 26.35
C ARG A 181 17.62 -8.78 27.59
N LEU A 182 18.68 -9.58 27.43
CA LEU A 182 19.57 -9.95 28.53
C LEU A 182 20.27 -8.74 29.14
N ARG A 183 20.69 -7.77 28.32
CA ARG A 183 21.26 -6.50 28.79
C ARG A 183 20.24 -5.69 29.58
N GLN A 184 18.99 -5.62 29.13
CA GLN A 184 17.91 -4.96 29.89
C GLN A 184 17.64 -5.66 31.23
N ILE A 185 17.59 -7.00 31.24
CA ILE A 185 17.44 -7.79 32.47
C ILE A 185 18.59 -7.52 33.44
N ALA A 186 19.84 -7.56 32.96
CA ALA A 186 21.01 -7.29 33.78
C ALA A 186 20.99 -5.86 34.34
N TRP A 187 20.60 -4.87 33.51
CA TRP A 187 20.49 -3.46 33.91
C TRP A 187 19.41 -3.25 34.98
N TYR A 188 18.21 -3.78 34.78
CA TYR A 188 17.15 -3.70 35.78
C TYR A 188 17.50 -4.50 37.04
N GLY A 189 18.18 -5.64 36.90
CA GLY A 189 18.67 -6.43 38.02
C GLY A 189 19.64 -5.65 38.89
N LEU A 190 20.61 -4.97 38.27
CA LEU A 190 21.55 -4.08 38.96
C LEU A 190 20.81 -3.01 39.77
N TRP A 191 19.89 -2.26 39.16
CA TRP A 191 19.14 -1.22 39.86
C TRP A 191 18.22 -1.76 40.95
N THR A 192 17.62 -2.93 40.74
CA THR A 192 16.80 -3.60 41.76
C THR A 192 17.63 -3.87 43.01
N VAL A 193 18.85 -4.40 42.86
CA VAL A 193 19.77 -4.66 43.98
C VAL A 193 20.17 -3.36 44.67
N VAL A 194 20.51 -2.30 43.91
CA VAL A 194 20.87 -0.99 44.47
C VAL A 194 19.72 -0.40 45.29
N TYR A 195 18.49 -0.38 44.75
CA TYR A 195 17.34 0.16 45.46
C TYR A 195 16.97 -0.64 46.70
N LEU A 196 17.04 -1.98 46.64
CA LEU A 196 16.86 -2.82 47.82
C LEU A 196 17.91 -2.52 48.89
N TRP A 197 19.19 -2.46 48.50
CA TRP A 197 20.28 -2.19 49.42
C TRP A 197 20.16 -0.82 50.07
N VAL A 198 19.91 0.25 49.30
CA VAL A 198 19.70 1.60 49.83
C VAL A 198 18.49 1.63 50.77
N SER A 199 17.36 1.04 50.38
CA SER A 199 16.15 1.05 51.20
C SER A 199 16.36 0.32 52.53
N ILE A 200 16.99 -0.86 52.51
CA ILE A 200 17.30 -1.64 53.71
C ILE A 200 18.33 -0.91 54.58
N ALA A 201 19.37 -0.33 53.98
CA ALA A 201 20.36 0.46 54.71
C ALA A 201 19.69 1.65 55.40
N THR A 202 18.84 2.42 54.72
CA THR A 202 18.12 3.56 55.31
C THR A 202 17.13 3.14 56.41
N LEU A 203 16.55 1.94 56.35
CA LEU A 203 15.69 1.42 57.42
C LEU A 203 16.48 0.97 58.65
N ASN A 204 17.68 0.40 58.46
CA ASN A 204 18.46 -0.24 59.53
C ASN A 204 19.50 0.68 60.17
N SER A 205 19.98 1.68 59.44
CA SER A 205 20.92 2.66 59.97
C SER A 205 20.17 3.95 60.27
N GLU A 206 20.52 4.61 61.35
CA GLU A 206 20.20 6.03 61.56
C GLU A 206 20.98 6.91 60.54
N LEU A 207 21.01 6.52 59.26
CA LEU A 207 21.35 7.36 58.11
C LEU A 207 20.29 8.45 57.88
N GLY A 208 19.46 8.75 58.89
CA GLY A 208 18.88 10.06 59.06
C GLY A 208 20.02 11.07 59.09
N LEU A 209 20.02 11.95 58.10
CA LEU A 209 20.89 13.12 57.99
C LEU A 209 21.24 13.67 59.39
N PRO A 210 22.49 14.10 59.66
CA PRO A 210 22.82 14.72 60.93
C PRO A 210 21.79 15.81 61.21
N ILE A 211 21.28 15.84 62.46
CA ILE A 211 20.39 16.87 63.00
C ILE A 211 21.17 18.20 63.02
N ALA A 212 21.45 18.75 61.85
CA ALA A 212 22.25 19.93 61.63
C ALA A 212 21.38 20.94 60.89
N GLY A 213 20.40 21.50 61.63
CA GLY A 213 19.83 22.84 61.46
C GLY A 213 19.20 23.23 60.11
N THR A 214 19.16 22.35 59.11
CA THR A 214 18.59 22.65 57.79
C THR A 214 17.30 21.86 57.60
N LEU A 215 16.19 22.60 57.56
CA LEU A 215 14.80 22.19 57.45
C LEU A 215 14.49 21.45 56.13
N ILE A 216 15.12 20.31 55.87
CA ILE A 216 14.61 19.38 54.85
C ILE A 216 13.66 18.43 55.57
N PRO A 217 12.34 18.44 55.27
CA PRO A 217 11.38 17.58 55.95
C PRO A 217 11.83 16.13 55.81
N ASN A 218 12.05 15.45 56.94
CA ASN A 218 12.45 14.05 56.99
C ASN A 218 11.41 13.19 56.27
N PRO A 219 11.67 12.70 55.05
CA PRO A 219 10.66 12.00 54.30
C PRO A 219 10.79 10.52 54.66
N ALA A 220 10.15 10.15 55.78
CA ALA A 220 10.07 8.77 56.26
C ALA A 220 9.51 7.78 55.20
N TRP A 221 8.92 8.29 54.12
CA TRP A 221 8.41 7.52 53.01
C TRP A 221 9.47 7.12 51.96
N LEU A 222 10.67 7.74 51.93
CA LEU A 222 11.71 7.47 50.92
C LEU A 222 12.16 6.00 50.84
N PRO A 223 12.42 5.29 51.95
CA PRO A 223 12.84 3.89 51.89
C PRO A 223 11.75 3.00 51.28
N TYR A 224 10.48 3.30 51.58
CA TYR A 224 9.33 2.59 51.00
C TYR A 224 9.21 2.85 49.50
N LEU A 225 9.50 4.08 49.04
CA LEU A 225 9.55 4.38 47.60
C LEU A 225 10.62 3.51 46.90
N GLY A 226 11.81 3.38 47.50
CA GLY A 226 12.87 2.54 46.96
C GLY A 226 12.45 1.07 46.83
N LEU A 227 11.74 0.53 47.82
CA LEU A 227 11.16 -0.82 47.76
C LEU A 227 10.09 -0.96 46.66
N VAL A 228 9.22 0.04 46.49
CA VAL A 228 8.21 0.05 45.42
C VAL A 228 8.88 0.05 44.05
N VAL A 229 9.91 0.89 43.84
CA VAL A 229 10.67 0.93 42.59
C VAL A 229 11.36 -0.41 42.33
N ALA A 230 11.99 -1.02 43.34
CA ALA A 230 12.59 -2.35 43.23
C ALA A 230 11.58 -3.42 42.83
N ALA A 231 10.37 -3.41 43.41
CA ALA A 231 9.30 -4.34 43.06
C ALA A 231 8.83 -4.17 41.59
N LEU A 232 8.69 -2.92 41.13
CA LEU A 232 8.34 -2.64 39.73
C LEU A 232 9.43 -3.10 38.75
N LEU A 233 10.70 -2.91 39.09
CA LEU A 233 11.83 -3.41 38.29
C LEU A 233 11.86 -4.95 38.25
N ALA A 234 11.61 -5.61 39.39
CA ALA A 234 11.50 -7.07 39.44
C ALA A 234 10.37 -7.60 38.55
N LEU A 235 9.21 -6.93 38.55
CA LEU A 235 8.10 -7.26 37.65
C LEU A 235 8.50 -7.07 36.17
N ALA A 236 9.22 -5.98 35.86
CA ALA A 236 9.73 -5.75 34.50
C ALA A 236 10.70 -6.85 34.06
N ILE A 237 11.62 -7.31 34.94
CA ILE A 237 12.51 -8.44 34.68
C ILE A 237 11.70 -9.72 34.42
N GLY A 238 10.74 -10.03 35.30
CA GLY A 238 9.86 -11.20 35.15
C GLY A 238 9.11 -11.19 33.81
N ARG A 239 8.61 -10.02 33.39
CA ARG A 239 7.99 -9.84 32.08
C ARG A 239 8.96 -10.11 30.92
N GLN A 240 10.20 -9.61 30.98
CA GLN A 240 11.20 -9.87 29.93
C GLN A 240 11.54 -11.36 29.85
N ILE A 241 11.68 -12.04 30.98
CA ILE A 241 11.90 -13.49 31.02
C ILE A 241 10.71 -14.23 30.40
N LEU A 242 9.47 -13.87 30.74
CA LEU A 242 8.27 -14.49 30.16
C LEU A 242 8.19 -14.27 28.64
N ILE A 243 8.56 -13.09 28.15
CA ILE A 243 8.65 -12.79 26.71
C ILE A 243 9.68 -13.69 26.06
N ILE A 244 10.90 -13.75 26.61
CA ILE A 244 11.95 -14.65 26.11
C ILE A 244 11.39 -16.07 26.04
N LEU A 245 10.72 -16.53 27.11
CA LEU A 245 10.19 -17.89 27.29
C LEU A 245 8.98 -18.26 26.41
N ARG A 246 8.26 -17.30 25.84
CA ARG A 246 7.04 -17.57 25.08
C ARG A 246 7.15 -17.23 23.60
N GLU A 247 7.99 -16.27 23.24
CA GLU A 247 8.13 -15.89 21.85
C GLU A 247 8.99 -16.89 21.07
N PRO A 248 8.64 -17.17 19.79
CA PRO A 248 9.43 -18.03 18.92
C PRO A 248 10.79 -17.42 18.58
N ASP A 249 11.75 -18.28 18.29
CA ASP A 249 13.08 -17.92 17.79
C ASP A 249 13.27 -18.27 16.30
N ALA A 250 12.47 -19.20 15.78
CA ALA A 250 12.49 -19.58 14.38
C ALA A 250 11.06 -19.79 13.84
N LEU A 251 10.84 -19.39 12.59
CA LEU A 251 9.72 -19.86 11.79
C LEU A 251 10.27 -20.72 10.68
N LEU A 252 9.69 -21.90 10.50
CA LEU A 252 10.02 -22.80 9.39
C LEU A 252 8.86 -22.80 8.40
N ILE A 253 9.19 -22.55 7.14
CA ILE A 253 8.30 -22.70 6.00
C ILE A 253 8.81 -23.89 5.19
N ASN A 254 8.05 -24.98 5.22
CA ASN A 254 8.38 -26.20 4.50
C ASN A 254 7.53 -26.27 3.24
N PRO A 255 8.12 -26.21 2.03
CA PRO A 255 7.37 -26.18 0.78
C PRO A 255 6.81 -27.54 0.37
N TRP A 256 7.42 -28.64 0.82
CA TRP A 256 6.95 -29.99 0.50
C TRP A 256 5.68 -30.34 1.27
N GLU A 257 5.67 -30.06 2.58
CA GLU A 257 4.48 -30.22 3.41
C GLU A 257 3.49 -29.05 3.26
N ARG A 258 3.93 -27.96 2.60
CA ARG A 258 3.24 -26.67 2.51
C ARG A 258 2.75 -26.23 3.89
N THR A 259 3.67 -26.12 4.85
CA THR A 259 3.34 -25.71 6.22
C THR A 259 4.24 -24.59 6.71
N VAL A 260 3.65 -23.72 7.52
CA VAL A 260 4.39 -22.74 8.33
C VAL A 260 4.27 -23.16 9.79
N GLY A 261 5.39 -23.20 10.50
CA GLY A 261 5.39 -23.47 11.93
C GLY A 261 6.31 -22.54 12.68
N ALA A 262 5.90 -22.14 13.89
CA ALA A 262 6.78 -21.44 14.82
C ALA A 262 7.42 -22.40 15.80
N TRP A 263 8.69 -22.17 16.04
CA TRP A 263 9.55 -22.98 16.88
C TRP A 263 10.22 -22.12 17.95
N ARG A 264 10.58 -22.80 19.03
CA ARG A 264 11.33 -22.27 20.14
C ARG A 264 12.33 -23.31 20.60
N GLY A 265 13.56 -23.20 20.11
CA GLY A 265 14.50 -24.33 20.09
C GLY A 265 13.84 -25.53 19.43
N ASP A 266 13.80 -26.67 20.12
CA ASP A 266 13.23 -27.92 19.59
C ASP A 266 11.71 -28.05 19.82
N LYS A 267 11.07 -27.05 20.43
CA LYS A 267 9.63 -27.10 20.73
C LYS A 267 8.83 -26.35 19.67
N GLN A 268 7.94 -27.05 18.98
CA GLN A 268 6.94 -26.44 18.11
C GLN A 268 5.86 -25.74 18.96
N LEU A 269 5.65 -24.44 18.71
CA LEU A 269 4.63 -23.65 19.38
C LEU A 269 3.28 -23.75 18.64
N TRP A 270 3.31 -23.65 17.31
CA TRP A 270 2.14 -23.77 16.46
C TRP A 270 2.53 -24.21 15.04
N LYS A 271 1.56 -24.73 14.29
CA LYS A 271 1.70 -25.16 12.88
C LYS A 271 0.42 -24.81 12.11
N VAL A 272 0.58 -24.25 10.92
CA VAL A 272 -0.50 -23.95 9.98
C VAL A 272 -0.16 -24.59 8.63
N LYS A 273 -1.15 -25.21 7.99
CA LYS A 273 -1.03 -25.74 6.62
C LYS A 273 -1.41 -24.64 5.63
N ALA A 274 -0.74 -24.59 4.48
CA ALA A 274 -1.01 -23.61 3.42
C ALA A 274 -2.46 -23.68 2.92
N GLY A 275 -3.09 -24.86 2.94
CA GLY A 275 -4.51 -25.00 2.61
C GLY A 275 -5.47 -24.27 3.57
N GLY A 276 -4.98 -23.76 4.70
CA GLY A 276 -5.72 -22.87 5.61
C GLY A 276 -5.36 -21.39 5.47
N VAL A 277 -4.45 -21.06 4.55
CA VAL A 277 -3.95 -19.70 4.31
C VAL A 277 -4.53 -19.20 2.98
N GLN A 278 -5.15 -18.04 3.02
CA GLN A 278 -5.72 -17.38 1.86
C GLN A 278 -4.70 -16.48 1.14
N SER A 279 -3.94 -15.69 1.91
CA SER A 279 -2.95 -14.76 1.37
C SER A 279 -1.87 -14.42 2.39
N VAL A 280 -0.76 -13.85 1.91
CA VAL A 280 0.32 -13.32 2.76
C VAL A 280 0.26 -11.80 2.70
N TYR A 281 0.25 -11.15 3.84
CA TYR A 281 0.24 -9.69 3.94
C TYR A 281 1.59 -9.15 4.38
N ALA A 282 2.10 -8.14 3.69
CA ALA A 282 3.27 -7.36 4.07
C ALA A 282 2.87 -5.90 4.34
N SER A 283 2.79 -5.51 5.60
CA SER A 283 2.47 -4.12 5.97
C SER A 283 3.72 -3.37 6.40
N GLU A 284 3.94 -2.19 5.84
CA GLU A 284 5.06 -1.31 6.22
C GLU A 284 4.64 0.14 6.40
N ILE A 285 5.22 0.79 7.41
CA ILE A 285 5.10 2.23 7.63
C ILE A 285 6.46 2.86 7.32
N VAL A 286 6.54 3.54 6.17
CA VAL A 286 7.77 4.21 5.74
C VAL A 286 7.72 5.68 6.12
N LYS A 287 8.69 6.14 6.91
CA LYS A 287 8.86 7.57 7.19
C LYS A 287 9.77 8.21 6.16
N LYS A 288 9.20 9.16 5.42
CA LYS A 288 9.92 10.08 4.53
C LYS A 288 10.52 11.22 5.38
N ARG A 289 11.73 11.05 5.93
CA ARG A 289 12.46 12.16 6.56
C ARG A 289 13.95 12.11 6.25
N GLY A 290 14.41 13.00 5.37
CA GLY A 290 15.82 13.12 4.97
C GLY A 290 16.16 12.31 3.72
N ARG A 291 17.45 12.15 3.43
CA ARG A 291 17.98 11.51 2.20
C ARG A 291 17.80 9.98 2.14
N ARG A 292 17.35 9.33 3.22
CA ARG A 292 17.17 7.87 3.27
C ARG A 292 15.81 7.55 3.88
N PRO A 293 14.89 6.92 3.12
CA PRO A 293 13.65 6.44 3.69
C PRO A 293 13.95 5.41 4.79
N THR A 294 13.14 5.41 5.83
CA THR A 294 13.32 4.51 6.98
C THR A 294 12.00 3.81 7.25
N ILE A 295 12.02 2.49 7.34
CA ILE A 295 10.87 1.70 7.77
C ILE A 295 10.76 1.86 9.28
N LEU A 296 9.65 2.40 9.76
CA LEU A 296 9.37 2.55 11.19
C LEU A 296 8.74 1.29 11.79
N HIS A 297 8.01 0.58 10.95
CA HIS A 297 7.23 -0.58 11.32
C HIS A 297 7.08 -1.46 10.10
N GLY A 298 7.30 -2.76 10.27
CA GLY A 298 7.09 -3.76 9.23
C GLY A 298 6.49 -5.00 9.87
N GLU A 299 5.51 -5.62 9.23
CA GLU A 299 4.95 -6.89 9.68
C GLU A 299 4.60 -7.79 8.50
N ILE A 300 4.74 -9.10 8.72
CA ILE A 300 4.28 -10.13 7.79
C ILE A 300 3.22 -10.95 8.52
N ASN A 301 2.04 -11.04 7.92
CA ASN A 301 0.90 -11.77 8.47
C ASN A 301 0.40 -12.81 7.45
N LEU A 302 -0.05 -13.96 7.93
CA LEU A 302 -0.84 -14.90 7.13
C LEU A 302 -2.32 -14.58 7.34
N HIS A 303 -3.04 -14.32 6.27
CA HIS A 303 -4.49 -14.24 6.30
C HIS A 303 -5.07 -15.63 6.11
N LEU A 304 -5.82 -16.11 7.09
CA LEU A 304 -6.36 -17.46 7.14
C LEU A 304 -7.75 -17.50 6.50
N LEU A 305 -8.19 -18.69 6.07
CA LEU A 305 -9.51 -18.88 5.45
C LEU A 305 -10.70 -18.51 6.35
N ASP A 306 -10.50 -18.46 7.67
CA ASP A 306 -11.51 -18.03 8.63
C ASP A 306 -11.59 -16.49 8.79
N GLY A 307 -10.81 -15.75 8.00
CA GLY A 307 -10.70 -14.29 8.05
C GLY A 307 -9.80 -13.77 9.18
N SER A 308 -9.19 -14.65 9.98
CA SER A 308 -8.25 -14.25 11.02
C SER A 308 -6.84 -14.04 10.45
N PHE A 309 -6.02 -13.28 11.18
CA PHE A 309 -4.63 -13.01 10.83
C PHE A 309 -3.70 -13.69 11.83
N LEU A 310 -2.74 -14.44 11.32
CA LEU A 310 -1.64 -15.01 12.09
C LEU A 310 -0.35 -14.24 11.79
N SER A 311 0.13 -13.49 12.78
CA SER A 311 1.36 -12.73 12.64
C SER A 311 2.58 -13.64 12.65
N LEU A 312 3.37 -13.58 11.57
CA LEU A 312 4.64 -14.29 11.46
C LEU A 312 5.74 -13.48 12.12
N MET A 313 5.87 -12.22 11.71
CA MET A 313 6.83 -11.31 12.28
C MET A 313 6.26 -9.91 12.41
N ILE A 314 6.72 -9.24 13.47
CA ILE A 314 6.51 -7.82 13.68
C ILE A 314 7.88 -7.23 13.96
N ASP A 315 8.26 -6.24 13.17
CA ASP A 315 9.39 -5.37 13.43
C ASP A 315 8.92 -3.96 13.78
N ARG A 316 9.53 -3.41 14.82
CA ARG A 316 9.28 -2.05 15.34
C ARG A 316 10.57 -1.24 15.40
N GLU A 317 11.70 -1.82 14.98
CA GLU A 317 12.94 -1.07 14.88
C GLU A 317 12.96 -0.22 13.62
N LYS A 318 13.70 0.88 13.69
CA LYS A 318 13.91 1.76 12.55
C LYS A 318 14.93 1.12 11.63
N ILE A 319 14.47 0.56 10.52
CA ILE A 319 15.35 -0.09 9.54
C ILE A 319 15.62 0.88 8.39
N VAL A 320 16.89 1.07 8.09
CA VAL A 320 17.31 1.66 6.82
C VAL A 320 17.47 0.49 5.87
N ASP A 321 16.47 0.27 5.03
CA ASP A 321 16.51 -0.79 4.04
C ASP A 321 17.29 -0.32 2.81
N ALA A 322 18.25 -1.14 2.39
CA ALA A 322 19.12 -0.87 1.25
C ALA A 322 18.39 -1.03 -0.09
N LEU A 323 17.30 -1.79 -0.11
CA LEU A 323 16.46 -2.01 -1.30
C LEU A 323 15.50 -0.85 -1.55
N LEU A 324 15.24 -0.02 -0.55
CA LEU A 324 14.42 1.17 -0.75
C LEU A 324 15.10 2.05 -1.82
N PRO A 325 14.44 2.28 -2.97
CA PRO A 325 14.94 3.26 -3.92
C PRO A 325 15.19 4.57 -3.17
N GLY A 326 16.38 5.14 -3.36
CA GLY A 326 16.78 6.38 -2.71
C GLY A 326 15.95 7.56 -3.18
N ASN A 327 16.54 8.75 -3.23
CA ASN A 327 15.89 9.93 -3.83
C ASN A 327 15.80 9.82 -5.37
N ASP A 328 15.54 8.64 -5.92
CA ASP A 328 15.22 8.48 -7.34
C ASP A 328 13.76 8.91 -7.54
N PRO A 329 13.51 10.08 -8.17
CA PRO A 329 12.17 10.63 -8.33
C PRO A 329 11.28 9.78 -9.25
N THR A 330 11.84 8.81 -9.99
CA THR A 330 11.06 7.89 -10.83
C THR A 330 10.47 6.73 -10.05
N ALA A 331 11.22 6.18 -9.10
CA ALA A 331 10.75 5.14 -8.18
C ALA A 331 9.79 5.69 -7.11
N GLU A 332 9.90 6.99 -6.79
CA GLU A 332 9.02 7.66 -5.82
C GLU A 332 7.57 7.79 -6.31
N LYS A 333 7.33 7.86 -7.64
CA LYS A 333 5.99 7.97 -8.23
C LYS A 333 5.18 6.67 -8.19
N LYS A 334 5.79 5.52 -7.94
CA LYS A 334 5.11 4.21 -7.91
C LYS A 334 4.59 3.78 -6.54
N ARG A 335 4.87 4.53 -5.45
CA ARG A 335 4.35 4.18 -4.12
C ARG A 335 2.95 4.70 -3.91
N ILE A 336 1.97 3.84 -4.15
CA ILE A 336 0.57 4.10 -3.88
C ILE A 336 0.31 3.74 -2.41
N GLU A 337 -0.07 4.72 -1.59
CA GLU A 337 -0.55 4.43 -0.24
C GLU A 337 -1.86 3.63 -0.35
N GLY A 338 -1.94 2.50 0.35
CA GLY A 338 -3.11 1.64 0.32
C GLY A 338 -2.76 0.16 0.49
N VAL A 339 -3.75 -0.68 0.22
CA VAL A 339 -3.63 -2.14 0.23
C VAL A 339 -3.75 -2.58 -1.22
N HIS A 340 -2.70 -3.19 -1.76
CA HIS A 340 -2.60 -3.54 -3.18
C HIS A 340 -2.01 -4.94 -3.30
N VAL A 341 -2.36 -5.66 -4.37
CA VAL A 341 -1.68 -6.92 -4.66
C VAL A 341 -0.22 -6.62 -4.98
N LEU A 342 0.69 -7.36 -4.37
CA LEU A 342 2.13 -7.18 -4.52
C LEU A 342 2.67 -8.24 -5.49
N GLU A 343 3.07 -7.81 -6.67
CA GLU A 343 3.73 -8.68 -7.65
C GLU A 343 5.25 -8.81 -7.36
N PRO A 344 5.91 -9.92 -7.75
CA PRO A 344 7.34 -10.11 -7.52
C PRO A 344 8.23 -8.97 -8.04
N ALA A 345 7.86 -8.38 -9.18
CA ALA A 345 8.58 -7.26 -9.79
C ALA A 345 8.37 -5.91 -9.06
N GLU A 346 7.37 -5.82 -8.19
CA GLU A 346 7.02 -4.61 -7.44
C GLU A 346 7.65 -4.56 -6.04
N ALA A 347 8.36 -5.62 -5.64
CA ALA A 347 9.02 -5.69 -4.35
C ALA A 347 10.14 -4.63 -4.24
N THR A 348 9.88 -3.58 -3.47
CA THR A 348 10.82 -2.48 -3.25
C THR A 348 11.49 -2.52 -1.87
N THR A 349 11.09 -3.46 -1.01
CA THR A 349 11.68 -3.64 0.33
C THR A 349 12.03 -5.09 0.60
N ALA A 350 12.96 -5.32 1.52
CA ALA A 350 13.32 -6.66 1.97
C ALA A 350 12.11 -7.38 2.59
N LEU A 351 11.22 -6.63 3.25
CA LEU A 351 9.97 -7.15 3.84
C LEU A 351 9.02 -7.67 2.76
N GLN A 352 8.79 -6.88 1.71
CA GLN A 352 8.00 -7.25 0.54
C GLN A 352 8.58 -8.49 -0.15
N ALA A 353 9.88 -8.48 -0.43
CA ALA A 353 10.58 -9.62 -1.03
C ALA A 353 10.47 -10.89 -0.16
N ALA A 354 10.58 -10.75 1.17
CA ALA A 354 10.42 -11.87 2.09
C ALA A 354 9.00 -12.44 2.09
N ALA A 355 7.97 -11.60 2.02
CA ALA A 355 6.58 -12.05 1.90
C ALA A 355 6.34 -12.84 0.61
N ILE A 356 6.91 -12.37 -0.52
CA ILE A 356 6.87 -13.08 -1.80
C ILE A 356 7.56 -14.44 -1.71
N HIS A 357 8.77 -14.50 -1.14
CA HIS A 357 9.49 -15.78 -0.93
C HIS A 357 8.66 -16.77 -0.10
N ILE A 358 8.01 -16.29 0.97
CA ILE A 358 7.14 -17.11 1.81
C ILE A 358 5.92 -17.61 1.03
N ALA A 359 5.27 -16.73 0.27
CA ALA A 359 4.09 -17.06 -0.50
C ALA A 359 4.36 -18.07 -1.62
N LEU A 360 5.48 -17.91 -2.34
CA LEU A 360 5.94 -18.86 -3.35
C LEU A 360 6.18 -20.25 -2.74
N ASN A 361 6.83 -20.31 -1.59
CA ASN A 361 7.09 -21.58 -0.88
C ASN A 361 5.83 -22.22 -0.28
N LEU A 362 4.73 -21.49 -0.15
CA LEU A 362 3.44 -22.03 0.32
C LEU A 362 2.52 -22.49 -0.82
N GLY A 363 2.98 -22.40 -2.06
CA GLY A 363 2.21 -22.81 -3.25
C GLY A 363 1.57 -21.62 -3.96
N GLU A 364 2.35 -20.56 -4.20
CA GLU A 364 1.96 -19.40 -5.01
C GLU A 364 0.73 -18.67 -4.46
N LEU A 365 0.73 -18.44 -3.15
CA LEU A 365 -0.33 -17.65 -2.51
C LEU A 365 -0.25 -16.18 -2.96
N PRO A 366 -1.39 -15.48 -3.08
CA PRO A 366 -1.38 -14.04 -3.35
C PRO A 366 -0.73 -13.26 -2.20
N VAL A 367 0.03 -12.23 -2.55
CA VAL A 367 0.69 -11.32 -1.61
C VAL A 367 0.03 -9.95 -1.68
N VAL A 368 -0.19 -9.33 -0.52
CA VAL A 368 -0.92 -8.06 -0.38
C VAL A 368 -0.19 -7.09 0.56
#